data_AF-A0A2W4TRW6-F1
#
_entry.id   AF-A0A2W4TRW6-F1
#
_cell.length_a   1.000
_cell.length_b   1.000
_cell.length_c   1.000
_cell.angle_alpha   90.00
_cell.angle_beta   90.00
_cell.angle_gamma   90.00
#
_symmetry.space_group_name_H-M   'P 1'
#
loop_
_entity.id
_entity.type
_entity.pdbx_description
1 polymer ?
#
loop_
_entity_poly.entity_id
_entity_poly.type
_entity_poly.pdbx_seq_one_letter_code
_entity_poly.pdbx_strand_id
1 'polypeptide(L)'
;MSKYQFRESDIYLPGTNIPRNRMDITDPELLHVIEEELLQTAFGLFLADMDDTLRFDEAYFKALHRQTFSALYEWAGEYRIVNMGKGDSLFCQAEFLPKESKRIFQRLEHENFLKAAAGWSKGQFADQLAYFQCELIALHPFYELNGRITRLFFDLIAVFNGYDPIDYSHAIHLADKNTSSYIQASIECVQQANNTPLRQIIFEGLKKSEGNP
;
A
#
# COMPACT_ATOMS: atom_id res chain seq x y z
N MET A 1 -3.64 1.16 23.56
CA MET A 1 -2.29 0.79 23.08
C MET A 1 -2.24 1.04 21.59
N SER A 2 -1.31 1.89 21.12
CA SER A 2 -1.19 2.27 19.69
C SER A 2 -1.17 1.06 18.77
N LYS A 3 -1.79 1.22 17.59
CA LYS A 3 -1.78 0.21 16.52
C LYS A 3 -0.35 -0.17 16.11
N TYR A 4 0.57 0.79 16.19
CA TYR A 4 1.99 0.59 15.94
C TYR A 4 2.80 0.88 17.20
N GLN A 5 3.92 0.17 17.33
CA GLN A 5 4.90 0.41 18.39
C GLN A 5 5.85 1.51 17.91
N PHE A 6 5.74 2.68 18.53
CA PHE A 6 6.63 3.82 18.31
C PHE A 6 7.59 3.95 19.49
N ARG A 7 8.80 4.46 19.23
CA ARG A 7 9.66 4.94 20.31
C ARG A 7 9.12 6.24 20.93
N GLU A 8 8.59 7.16 20.10
CA GLU A 8 7.90 8.41 20.43
C GLU A 8 7.08 8.81 19.20
N SER A 9 5.81 9.21 19.31
CA SER A 9 5.04 9.69 18.14
C SER A 9 3.88 10.60 18.53
N ASP A 10 4.02 11.88 18.20
CA ASP A 10 3.01 12.93 18.44
C ASP A 10 1.85 12.93 17.43
N ILE A 11 1.85 11.97 16.50
CA ILE A 11 0.85 11.91 15.43
C ILE A 11 -0.52 11.46 15.93
N TYR A 12 -0.65 10.93 17.15
CA TYR A 12 -1.91 10.46 17.71
C TYR A 12 -2.50 11.45 18.72
N LEU A 13 -3.83 11.44 18.84
CA LEU A 13 -4.51 12.13 19.93
C LEU A 13 -4.10 11.51 21.28
N PRO A 14 -3.90 12.31 22.34
CA PRO A 14 -3.47 11.81 23.64
C PRO A 14 -4.37 10.69 24.17
N GLY A 15 -3.76 9.56 24.55
CA GLY A 15 -4.47 8.42 25.13
C GLY A 15 -5.25 7.55 24.13
N THR A 16 -5.19 7.83 22.82
CA THR A 16 -5.89 7.05 21.79
C THR A 16 -4.94 6.55 20.69
N ASN A 17 -5.50 5.78 19.76
CA ASN A 17 -4.81 5.34 18.55
C ASN A 17 -5.31 6.09 17.31
N ILE A 18 -5.98 7.23 17.52
CA ILE A 18 -6.56 8.03 16.46
C ILE A 18 -5.54 9.06 16.01
N PRO A 19 -5.09 9.02 14.75
CA PRO A 19 -4.15 10.03 14.28
C PRO A 19 -4.79 11.42 14.32
N ARG A 20 -4.01 12.42 14.75
CA ARG A 20 -4.35 13.83 14.63
C ARG A 20 -4.69 14.12 13.18
N ASN A 21 -5.87 14.70 12.99
CA ASN A 21 -6.43 14.95 11.68
C ASN A 21 -6.98 16.37 11.62
N ARG A 22 -7.06 16.94 10.41
CA ARG A 22 -7.46 18.33 10.14
C ARG A 22 -8.94 18.61 10.43
N MET A 23 -9.72 17.57 10.74
CA MET A 23 -11.17 17.63 10.93
C MET A 23 -11.56 17.39 12.40
N ASP A 24 -10.60 17.29 13.32
CA ASP A 24 -10.80 17.04 14.74
C ASP A 24 -11.67 15.79 15.04
N ILE A 25 -11.62 14.79 14.16
CA ILE A 25 -12.38 13.54 14.31
C ILE A 25 -11.77 12.71 15.44
N THR A 26 -12.61 12.31 16.39
CA THR A 26 -12.26 11.43 17.51
C THR A 26 -12.99 10.09 17.49
N ASP A 27 -13.83 9.85 16.49
CA ASP A 27 -14.51 8.57 16.28
C ASP A 27 -13.70 7.72 15.28
N PRO A 28 -13.14 6.56 15.69
CA PRO A 28 -12.34 5.71 14.82
C PRO A 28 -13.14 5.10 13.66
N GLU A 29 -14.44 4.85 13.82
CA GLU A 29 -15.26 4.28 12.74
C GLU A 29 -15.58 5.34 11.69
N LEU A 30 -15.94 6.55 12.11
CA LEU A 30 -16.10 7.68 11.19
C LEU A 30 -14.81 7.98 10.42
N LEU A 31 -13.66 7.94 11.10
CA LEU A 31 -12.37 8.14 10.46
C LEU A 31 -12.08 7.06 9.41
N HIS A 32 -12.41 5.80 9.72
CA HIS A 32 -12.24 4.69 8.80
C HIS A 32 -13.06 4.88 7.50
N VAL A 33 -14.32 5.31 7.64
CA VAL A 33 -15.24 5.59 6.52
C VAL A 33 -14.68 6.72 5.65
N ILE A 34 -14.26 7.84 6.25
CA ILE A 34 -13.70 8.97 5.49
C ILE A 34 -12.42 8.55 4.75
N GLU A 35 -11.52 7.80 5.39
CA GLU A 35 -10.33 7.28 4.72
C GLU A 35 -10.65 6.34 3.55
N GLU A 36 -11.76 5.60 3.62
CA GLU A 36 -12.23 4.73 2.53
C GLU A 36 -12.83 5.54 1.38
N GLU A 37 -13.67 6.53 1.67
CA GLU A 37 -14.23 7.45 0.66
C GLU A 37 -13.13 8.21 -0.09
N LEU A 38 -12.10 8.67 0.64
CA LEU A 38 -10.93 9.33 0.05
C LEU A 38 -10.16 8.39 -0.90
N LEU A 39 -9.99 7.12 -0.54
CA LEU A 39 -9.35 6.13 -1.42
C LEU A 39 -10.15 5.88 -2.70
N GLN A 40 -11.47 5.72 -2.59
CA GLN A 40 -12.34 5.50 -3.75
C GLN A 40 -12.30 6.70 -4.70
N THR A 41 -12.37 7.91 -4.13
CA THR A 41 -12.23 9.15 -4.89
C THR A 41 -10.87 9.24 -5.58
N ALA A 42 -9.79 8.95 -4.85
CA ALA A 42 -8.44 8.97 -5.40
C ALA A 42 -8.28 7.95 -6.53
N PHE A 43 -8.77 6.72 -6.36
CA PHE A 43 -8.69 5.70 -7.41
C PHE A 43 -9.31 6.20 -8.73
N GLY A 44 -10.50 6.80 -8.68
CA GLY A 44 -11.14 7.38 -9.86
C GLY A 44 -10.33 8.50 -10.52
N LEU A 45 -9.74 9.39 -9.73
CA LEU A 45 -8.91 10.50 -10.23
C LEU A 45 -7.61 9.98 -10.87
N PHE A 46 -6.87 9.11 -10.19
CA PHE A 46 -5.62 8.56 -10.70
C PHE A 46 -5.83 7.65 -11.91
N LEU A 47 -6.98 6.99 -12.01
CA LEU A 47 -7.37 6.23 -13.19
C LEU A 47 -7.68 7.15 -14.38
N ALA A 48 -8.37 8.27 -14.15
CA ALA A 48 -8.70 9.24 -15.20
C ALA A 48 -7.45 9.94 -15.77
N ASP A 49 -6.44 10.18 -14.93
CA ASP A 49 -5.16 10.79 -15.31
C ASP A 49 -4.14 9.77 -15.84
N MET A 50 -4.50 8.50 -15.97
CA MET A 50 -3.59 7.42 -16.37
C MET A 50 -3.36 7.42 -17.89
N ASP A 51 -2.09 7.49 -18.30
CA ASP A 51 -1.68 7.35 -19.70
C ASP A 51 -0.34 6.60 -19.87
N ASP A 52 0.07 6.38 -21.12
CA ASP A 52 1.29 5.66 -21.47
C ASP A 52 2.58 6.34 -21.00
N THR A 53 2.54 7.63 -20.67
CA THR A 53 3.68 8.40 -20.15
C THR A 53 3.86 8.26 -18.63
N LEU A 54 2.83 7.73 -17.93
CA LEU A 54 2.85 7.54 -16.49
C LEU A 54 4.08 6.76 -16.00
N ARG A 55 4.64 7.14 -14.86
CA ARG A 55 5.76 6.44 -14.22
C ARG A 55 5.34 6.01 -12.83
N PHE A 56 5.33 4.70 -12.56
CA PHE A 56 5.06 4.17 -11.22
C PHE A 56 6.32 4.25 -10.34
N ASP A 57 6.88 5.44 -10.21
CA ASP A 57 8.10 5.71 -9.44
C ASP A 57 7.80 6.14 -7.99
N GLU A 58 8.86 6.43 -7.24
CA GLU A 58 8.78 6.87 -5.85
C GLU A 58 7.93 8.15 -5.70
N ALA A 59 8.08 9.08 -6.65
CA ALA A 59 7.34 10.33 -6.62
C ALA A 59 5.84 10.09 -6.81
N TYR A 60 5.47 9.17 -7.71
CA TYR A 60 4.08 8.75 -7.89
C TYR A 60 3.52 8.06 -6.63
N PHE A 61 4.28 7.16 -6.00
CA PHE A 61 3.84 6.49 -4.77
C PHE A 61 3.62 7.47 -3.60
N LYS A 62 4.52 8.44 -3.43
CA LYS A 62 4.34 9.53 -2.45
C LYS A 62 3.17 10.44 -2.82
N ALA A 63 2.99 10.75 -4.11
CA ALA A 63 1.89 11.57 -4.60
C ALA A 63 0.54 10.89 -4.37
N LEU A 64 0.42 9.58 -4.57
CA LEU A 64 -0.76 8.80 -4.21
C LEU A 64 -1.10 9.03 -2.73
N HIS A 65 -0.15 8.80 -1.81
CA HIS A 65 -0.42 9.01 -0.39
C HIS A 65 -0.83 10.46 -0.07
N ARG A 66 -0.12 11.43 -0.65
CA ARG A 66 -0.40 12.86 -0.40
C ARG A 66 -1.77 13.27 -0.92
N GLN A 67 -2.07 13.00 -2.18
CA GLN A 67 -3.30 13.46 -2.82
C GLN A 67 -4.53 12.78 -2.21
N THR A 68 -4.43 11.49 -1.86
CA THR A 68 -5.54 10.79 -1.19
C THR A 68 -5.83 11.36 0.20
N PHE A 69 -4.80 11.71 0.98
CA PHE A 69 -4.99 11.93 2.42
C PHE A 69 -4.66 13.34 2.94
N SER A 70 -4.17 14.25 2.11
CA SER A 70 -3.76 15.62 2.54
C SER A 70 -4.89 16.47 3.10
N ALA A 71 -6.13 16.20 2.68
CA ALA A 71 -7.32 16.83 3.24
C ALA A 71 -7.57 16.41 4.71
N LEU A 72 -7.08 15.24 5.11
CA LEU A 72 -7.29 14.68 6.45
C LEU A 72 -6.05 14.75 7.34
N TYR A 73 -4.85 14.56 6.80
CA TYR A 73 -3.61 14.43 7.57
C TYR A 73 -2.52 15.39 7.09
N GLU A 74 -1.87 16.09 8.03
CA GLU A 74 -0.80 17.05 7.68
C GLU A 74 0.46 16.38 7.12
N TRP A 75 0.74 15.18 7.58
CA TRP A 75 1.92 14.38 7.21
C TRP A 75 1.70 13.55 5.92
N ALA A 76 0.56 13.70 5.24
CA ALA A 76 0.25 12.88 4.07
C ALA A 76 1.31 13.06 2.97
N GLY A 77 1.91 11.94 2.54
CA GLY A 77 2.97 11.93 1.53
C GLY A 77 4.39 12.08 2.08
N GLU A 78 4.53 12.35 3.37
CA GLU A 78 5.83 12.49 4.03
C GLU A 78 6.28 11.17 4.65
N TYR A 79 7.56 10.88 4.49
CA TYR A 79 8.15 9.71 5.14
C TYR A 79 8.19 9.90 6.64
N ARG A 80 7.95 8.80 7.37
CA ARG A 80 8.13 8.79 8.81
C ARG A 80 9.61 9.00 9.15
N ILE A 81 9.84 9.69 10.26
CA ILE A 81 11.20 9.91 10.80
C ILE A 81 11.47 9.08 12.05
N VAL A 82 10.55 8.18 12.41
CA VAL A 82 10.65 7.30 13.57
C VAL A 82 10.58 5.83 13.16
N ASN A 83 11.24 4.98 13.93
CA ASN A 83 11.14 3.53 13.77
C ASN A 83 9.75 3.05 14.18
N MET A 84 9.22 2.09 13.42
CA MET A 84 7.88 1.53 13.60
C MET A 84 7.92 0.01 13.55
N GLY A 85 7.06 -0.60 14.34
CA GLY A 85 6.75 -2.03 14.26
C GLY A 85 5.27 -2.30 14.52
N LYS A 86 4.83 -3.50 14.18
CA LYS A 86 3.48 -4.01 14.48
C LYS A 86 3.58 -5.46 14.94
N GLY A 87 3.10 -5.75 16.15
CA GLY A 87 3.35 -7.04 16.79
C GLY A 87 4.86 -7.29 16.92
N ASP A 88 5.33 -8.45 16.46
CA ASP A 88 6.74 -8.82 16.44
C ASP A 88 7.45 -8.44 15.11
N SER A 89 6.77 -7.72 14.22
CA SER A 89 7.35 -7.28 12.95
C SER A 89 7.91 -5.86 13.06
N LEU A 90 9.21 -5.70 12.80
CA LEU A 90 9.88 -4.41 12.68
C LEU A 90 9.99 -4.02 11.20
N PHE A 91 9.55 -2.82 10.85
CA PHE A 91 9.70 -2.29 9.49
C PHE A 91 11.08 -1.67 9.28
N CYS A 92 11.36 -1.21 8.06
CA CYS A 92 12.60 -0.50 7.72
C CYS A 92 12.91 0.61 8.75
N GLN A 93 14.17 0.70 9.21
CA GLN A 93 14.53 1.79 10.12
C GLN A 93 14.44 3.13 9.39
N ALA A 94 13.93 4.16 10.08
CA ALA A 94 13.64 5.45 9.46
C ALA A 94 14.87 6.09 8.81
N GLU A 95 16.05 5.90 9.39
CA GLU A 95 17.32 6.39 8.84
C GLU A 95 17.67 5.79 7.46
N PHE A 96 17.19 4.58 7.16
CA PHE A 96 17.46 3.89 5.89
C PHE A 96 16.32 4.02 4.88
N LEU A 97 15.15 4.55 5.28
CA LEU A 97 13.96 4.67 4.42
C LEU A 97 14.26 5.31 3.06
N PRO A 98 14.92 6.49 2.97
CA PRO A 98 15.18 7.11 1.66
C PRO A 98 16.05 6.24 0.74
N LYS A 99 17.04 5.55 1.32
CA LYS A 99 17.95 4.69 0.56
C LYS A 99 17.24 3.43 0.05
N GLU A 100 16.48 2.77 0.92
CA GLU A 100 15.78 1.52 0.56
C GLU A 100 14.60 1.78 -0.37
N SER A 101 13.86 2.88 -0.18
CA SER A 101 12.84 3.33 -1.12
C SER A 101 13.43 3.51 -2.52
N LYS A 102 14.52 4.28 -2.63
CA LYS A 102 15.22 4.49 -3.89
C LYS A 102 15.66 3.17 -4.53
N ARG A 103 16.21 2.22 -3.75
CA ARG A 103 16.59 0.89 -4.26
C ARG A 103 15.39 0.16 -4.88
N ILE A 104 14.25 0.13 -4.20
CA ILE A 104 13.03 -0.56 -4.65
C ILE A 104 12.51 0.08 -5.95
N PHE A 105 12.35 1.40 -5.98
CA PHE A 105 11.80 2.09 -7.15
C PHE A 105 12.78 2.15 -8.34
N GLN A 106 14.09 2.15 -8.11
CA GLN A 106 15.07 1.99 -9.20
C GLN A 106 14.99 0.60 -9.83
N ARG A 107 14.78 -0.45 -9.03
CA ARG A 107 14.53 -1.79 -9.57
C ARG A 107 13.24 -1.81 -10.38
N LEU A 108 12.16 -1.21 -9.86
CA LEU A 108 10.89 -1.14 -10.56
C LEU A 108 11.02 -0.37 -11.90
N GLU A 109 11.78 0.72 -11.93
CA GLU A 109 12.12 1.46 -13.14
C GLU A 109 12.92 0.61 -14.15
N HIS A 110 13.91 -0.16 -13.69
CA HIS A 110 14.66 -1.08 -14.56
C HIS A 110 13.75 -2.17 -15.17
N GLU A 111 12.68 -2.56 -14.47
CA GLU A 111 11.65 -3.47 -14.97
C GLU A 111 10.55 -2.72 -15.76
N ASN A 112 10.85 -1.50 -16.24
CA ASN A 112 9.96 -0.62 -16.98
C ASN A 112 8.60 -0.41 -16.28
N PHE A 113 8.62 -0.29 -14.97
CA PHE A 113 7.45 -0.13 -14.11
C PHE A 113 6.38 -1.22 -14.30
N LEU A 114 6.79 -2.41 -14.76
CA LEU A 114 5.91 -3.52 -15.13
C LEU A 114 4.91 -3.18 -16.25
N LYS A 115 5.15 -2.13 -17.05
CA LYS A 115 4.23 -1.69 -18.12
C LYS A 115 4.12 -2.66 -19.29
N ALA A 116 5.03 -3.62 -19.40
CA ALA A 116 4.99 -4.67 -20.42
C ALA A 116 4.20 -5.92 -19.99
N ALA A 117 3.59 -5.92 -18.79
CA ALA A 117 2.97 -7.09 -18.21
C ALA A 117 1.65 -7.50 -18.87
N ALA A 118 1.05 -6.65 -19.70
CA ALA A 118 -0.11 -7.01 -20.52
C ALA A 118 0.12 -8.29 -21.36
N GLY A 119 1.35 -8.50 -21.84
CA GLY A 119 1.77 -9.68 -22.61
C GLY A 119 2.34 -10.83 -21.78
N TRP A 120 2.41 -10.70 -20.45
CA TRP A 120 2.92 -11.75 -19.57
C TRP A 120 1.85 -12.78 -19.23
N SER A 121 2.27 -13.96 -18.78
CA SER A 121 1.34 -14.87 -18.12
C SER A 121 0.86 -14.27 -16.79
N LYS A 122 -0.37 -14.60 -16.39
CA LYS A 122 -0.94 -14.20 -15.10
C LYS A 122 -0.02 -14.58 -13.92
N GLY A 123 0.64 -15.74 -14.00
CA GLY A 123 1.59 -16.20 -12.98
C GLY A 123 2.81 -15.29 -12.86
N GLN A 124 3.45 -14.97 -13.99
CA GLN A 124 4.61 -14.07 -14.02
C GLN A 124 4.27 -12.68 -13.50
N PHE A 125 3.09 -12.15 -13.84
CA PHE A 125 2.67 -10.85 -13.34
C PHE A 125 2.42 -10.88 -11.82
N ALA A 126 1.75 -11.93 -11.32
CA ALA A 126 1.55 -12.11 -9.89
C ALA A 126 2.86 -12.23 -9.12
N ASP A 127 3.88 -12.89 -9.70
CA ASP A 127 5.20 -13.02 -9.08
C ASP A 127 5.87 -11.63 -8.90
N GLN A 128 5.83 -10.77 -9.93
CA GLN A 128 6.42 -9.44 -9.84
C GLN A 128 5.64 -8.51 -8.91
N LEU A 129 4.31 -8.49 -9.01
CA LEU A 129 3.46 -7.71 -8.10
C LEU A 129 3.71 -8.10 -6.64
N ALA A 130 3.75 -9.40 -6.35
CA ALA A 130 4.00 -9.90 -5.00
C ALA A 130 5.39 -9.50 -4.50
N TYR A 131 6.41 -9.59 -5.35
CA TYR A 131 7.76 -9.15 -4.99
C TYR A 131 7.78 -7.67 -4.56
N PHE A 132 7.32 -6.75 -5.42
CA PHE A 132 7.36 -5.33 -5.10
C PHE A 132 6.39 -4.95 -3.96
N GLN A 133 5.23 -5.60 -3.86
CA GLN A 133 4.30 -5.37 -2.77
C GLN A 133 4.88 -5.81 -1.43
N CYS A 134 5.58 -6.94 -1.40
CA CYS A 134 6.30 -7.43 -0.23
C CYS A 134 7.40 -6.45 0.21
N GLU A 135 8.20 -5.95 -0.74
CA GLU A 135 9.24 -4.94 -0.47
C GLU A 135 8.64 -3.64 0.12
N LEU A 136 7.52 -3.15 -0.44
CA LEU A 136 6.86 -1.94 0.07
C LEU A 136 6.16 -2.15 1.42
N ILE A 137 5.66 -3.36 1.70
CA ILE A 137 5.14 -3.72 3.04
C ILE A 137 6.26 -3.66 4.08
N ALA A 138 7.46 -4.17 3.76
CA ALA A 138 8.62 -4.14 4.64
C ALA A 138 9.22 -2.73 4.79
N LEU A 139 9.20 -1.93 3.71
CA LEU A 139 9.59 -0.52 3.74
C LEU A 139 8.70 0.28 4.70
N HIS A 140 7.38 0.15 4.57
CA HIS A 140 6.37 0.82 5.41
C HIS A 140 6.67 2.32 5.60
N PRO A 141 6.75 3.12 4.52
CA PRO A 141 7.42 4.42 4.56
C PRO A 141 6.64 5.55 5.24
N PHE A 142 5.32 5.43 5.40
CA PHE A 142 4.46 6.46 5.99
C PHE A 142 4.10 6.15 7.44
N TYR A 143 3.55 7.13 8.15
CA TYR A 143 3.10 6.95 9.53
C TYR A 143 1.87 6.04 9.68
N GLU A 144 0.90 6.18 8.79
CA GLU A 144 -0.32 5.36 8.75
C GLU A 144 -0.67 5.05 7.30
N LEU A 145 -1.70 4.23 7.08
CA LEU A 145 -2.31 3.99 5.76
C LEU A 145 -1.40 3.29 4.72
N ASN A 146 -0.21 2.84 5.10
CA ASN A 146 0.72 2.10 4.23
C ASN A 146 0.02 0.95 3.48
N GLY A 147 -0.70 0.08 4.19
CA GLY A 147 -1.38 -1.06 3.55
C GLY A 147 -2.44 -0.63 2.52
N ARG A 148 -3.15 0.47 2.78
CA ARG A 148 -4.16 1.02 1.86
C ARG A 148 -3.49 1.57 0.59
N ILE A 149 -2.46 2.39 0.75
CA ILE A 149 -1.80 3.03 -0.39
C ILE A 149 -0.97 2.06 -1.22
N THR A 150 -0.36 1.06 -0.59
CA THR A 150 0.35 0.00 -1.29
C THR A 150 -0.59 -0.80 -2.19
N ARG A 151 -1.78 -1.19 -1.70
CA ARG A 151 -2.78 -1.88 -2.54
C ARG A 151 -3.26 -0.99 -3.69
N LEU A 152 -3.62 0.27 -3.41
CA LEU A 152 -4.03 1.22 -4.45
C LEU A 152 -2.97 1.36 -5.55
N PHE A 153 -1.69 1.46 -5.19
CA PHE A 153 -0.59 1.52 -6.16
C PHE A 153 -0.53 0.28 -7.06
N PHE A 154 -0.67 -0.93 -6.51
CA PHE A 154 -0.66 -2.16 -7.31
C PHE A 154 -1.97 -2.40 -8.07
N ASP A 155 -3.11 -1.92 -7.58
CA ASP A 155 -4.37 -1.90 -8.32
C ASP A 155 -4.23 -1.07 -9.59
N LEU A 156 -3.60 0.12 -9.50
CA LEU A 156 -3.34 0.98 -10.66
C LEU A 156 -2.36 0.34 -11.66
N ILE A 157 -1.33 -0.37 -11.17
CA ILE A 157 -0.42 -1.14 -12.06
C ILE A 157 -1.17 -2.30 -12.74
N ALA A 158 -2.05 -3.00 -12.03
CA ALA A 158 -2.87 -4.06 -12.60
C ALA A 158 -3.80 -3.52 -13.69
N VAL A 159 -4.51 -2.42 -13.41
CA VAL A 159 -5.42 -1.76 -14.34
C VAL A 159 -4.69 -1.25 -15.58
N PHE A 160 -3.52 -0.63 -15.41
CA PHE A 160 -2.67 -0.23 -16.54
C PHE A 160 -2.35 -1.40 -17.49
N ASN A 161 -2.24 -2.62 -16.96
CA ASN A 161 -1.91 -3.82 -17.72
C ASN A 161 -3.14 -4.64 -18.18
N GLY A 162 -4.34 -4.04 -18.17
CA GLY A 162 -5.58 -4.66 -18.65
C GLY A 162 -6.17 -5.71 -17.71
N TYR A 163 -5.96 -5.54 -16.41
CA TYR A 163 -6.65 -6.29 -15.36
C TYR A 163 -7.66 -5.38 -14.65
N ASP A 164 -8.61 -5.98 -13.94
CA ASP A 164 -9.38 -5.24 -12.94
C ASP A 164 -8.50 -4.96 -11.71
N PRO A 165 -8.91 -4.05 -10.79
CA PRO A 165 -8.29 -3.94 -9.48
C PRO A 165 -8.18 -5.30 -8.78
N ILE A 166 -7.11 -5.51 -8.02
CA ILE A 166 -6.81 -6.82 -7.46
C ILE A 166 -7.82 -7.13 -6.35
N ASP A 167 -8.55 -8.23 -6.49
CA ASP A 167 -9.56 -8.64 -5.53
C ASP A 167 -8.92 -9.32 -4.30
N TYR A 168 -8.63 -8.53 -3.26
CA TYR A 168 -8.12 -9.00 -1.98
C TYR A 168 -9.20 -9.48 -1.00
N SER A 169 -10.48 -9.45 -1.37
CA SER A 169 -11.60 -9.62 -0.43
C SER A 169 -11.55 -10.95 0.33
N HIS A 170 -11.26 -12.04 -0.39
CA HIS A 170 -11.10 -13.39 0.16
C HIS A 170 -9.99 -13.50 1.23
N ALA A 171 -8.98 -12.63 1.15
CA ALA A 171 -7.81 -12.64 2.01
C ALA A 171 -7.88 -11.62 3.16
N ILE A 172 -8.83 -10.68 3.13
CA ILE A 172 -9.00 -9.62 4.13
C ILE A 172 -10.21 -9.88 5.04
N HIS A 173 -11.32 -10.44 4.51
CA HIS A 173 -12.60 -10.54 5.22
C HIS A 173 -12.78 -11.78 6.11
N LEU A 174 -11.73 -12.24 6.81
CA LEU A 174 -11.93 -13.22 7.89
C LEU A 174 -12.51 -12.55 9.14
N ALA A 175 -13.29 -13.31 9.93
CA ALA A 175 -14.07 -12.83 11.08
C ALA A 175 -13.26 -12.07 12.16
N ASP A 176 -11.93 -12.16 12.12
CA ASP A 176 -11.01 -11.33 12.88
C ASP A 176 -10.01 -10.65 11.93
N LYS A 177 -10.03 -9.32 11.90
CA LYS A 177 -9.16 -8.48 11.03
C LYS A 177 -7.66 -8.71 11.32
N ASN A 178 -7.30 -9.26 12.48
CA ASN A 178 -5.90 -9.57 12.84
C ASN A 178 -5.45 -10.98 12.43
N THR A 179 -6.33 -11.83 11.91
CA THR A 179 -6.00 -13.22 11.49
C THR A 179 -6.27 -13.48 10.01
N SER A 180 -6.50 -12.42 9.23
CA SER A 180 -6.69 -12.53 7.79
C SER A 180 -5.43 -13.07 7.10
N SER A 181 -5.59 -13.87 6.03
CA SER A 181 -4.45 -14.45 5.30
C SER A 181 -3.56 -13.38 4.67
N TYR A 182 -4.10 -12.21 4.33
CA TYR A 182 -3.32 -11.06 3.88
C TYR A 182 -2.38 -10.52 4.97
N ILE A 183 -2.84 -10.45 6.22
CA ILE A 183 -1.99 -10.03 7.34
C ILE A 183 -0.89 -11.06 7.58
N GLN A 184 -1.20 -12.35 7.54
CA GLN A 184 -0.19 -13.40 7.66
C GLN A 184 0.86 -13.33 6.53
N ALA A 185 0.41 -13.16 5.28
CA ALA A 185 1.30 -12.96 4.14
C ALA A 185 2.20 -11.71 4.30
N SER A 186 1.64 -10.63 4.87
CA SER A 186 2.39 -9.40 5.17
C SER A 186 3.45 -9.63 6.27
N ILE A 187 3.14 -10.44 7.28
CA ILE A 187 4.11 -10.80 8.33
C ILE A 187 5.25 -11.63 7.73
N GLU A 188 4.95 -12.60 6.88
CA GLU A 188 5.97 -13.42 6.20
C GLU A 188 6.87 -12.58 5.27
N CYS A 189 6.30 -11.56 4.63
CA CYS A 189 7.06 -10.57 3.89
C CYS A 189 8.09 -9.85 4.75
N VAL A 190 7.69 -9.37 5.93
CA VAL A 190 8.57 -8.58 6.81
C VAL A 190 9.58 -9.45 7.53
N GLN A 191 9.15 -10.60 8.07
CA GLN A 191 9.96 -11.42 8.97
C GLN A 191 10.83 -12.45 8.24
N GLN A 192 10.42 -12.89 7.05
CA GLN A 192 11.04 -14.03 6.36
C GLN A 192 11.44 -13.71 4.91
N ALA A 193 11.16 -12.50 4.42
CA ALA A 193 11.27 -12.16 3.00
C ALA A 193 10.55 -13.17 2.08
N ASN A 194 9.47 -13.79 2.58
CA ASN A 194 8.69 -14.78 1.85
C ASN A 194 7.43 -14.12 1.29
N ASN A 195 7.40 -13.93 -0.04
CA ASN A 195 6.25 -13.38 -0.74
C ASN A 195 5.30 -14.46 -1.28
N THR A 196 5.58 -15.75 -1.08
CA THR A 196 4.78 -16.85 -1.65
C THR A 196 3.29 -16.78 -1.29
N PRO A 197 2.91 -16.54 -0.01
CA PRO A 197 1.49 -16.44 0.33
C PRO A 197 0.83 -15.20 -0.30
N LEU A 198 1.54 -14.07 -0.33
CA LEU A 198 1.05 -12.84 -0.95
C LEU A 198 0.85 -13.01 -2.46
N ARG A 199 1.78 -13.71 -3.11
CA ARG A 199 1.71 -14.09 -4.52
C ARG A 199 0.48 -14.93 -4.83
N GLN A 200 0.12 -15.87 -3.95
CA GLN A 200 -1.10 -16.67 -4.13
C GLN A 200 -2.35 -15.80 -4.06
N ILE A 201 -2.43 -14.91 -3.07
CA ILE A 201 -3.55 -13.96 -2.91
C ILE A 201 -3.70 -13.07 -4.15
N ILE A 202 -2.60 -12.48 -4.62
CA ILE A 202 -2.60 -11.62 -5.82
C ILE A 202 -2.99 -12.43 -7.05
N PHE A 203 -2.45 -13.64 -7.22
CA PHE A 203 -2.82 -14.49 -8.34
C PHE A 203 -4.32 -14.83 -8.33
N GLU A 204 -4.91 -15.13 -7.19
CA GLU A 204 -6.35 -15.40 -7.09
C GLU A 204 -7.19 -14.14 -7.38
N GLY A 205 -6.74 -12.98 -6.91
CA GLY A 205 -7.42 -11.70 -7.09
C GLY A 205 -7.32 -11.10 -8.50
N LEU A 206 -6.29 -11.42 -9.28
CA LEU A 206 -6.10 -10.89 -10.63
C LEU A 206 -7.15 -11.45 -11.61
N LYS A 207 -7.94 -10.58 -12.21
CA LYS A 207 -8.89 -10.90 -13.29
C LYS A 207 -8.58 -10.01 -14.49
N LYS A 208 -8.50 -10.60 -15.70
CA LYS A 208 -8.36 -9.79 -16.91
C LYS A 208 -9.62 -8.95 -17.05
N SER A 209 -9.46 -7.67 -17.33
CA SER A 209 -10.61 -6.81 -17.52
C SER A 209 -11.35 -7.29 -18.76
N GLU A 210 -12.65 -7.56 -18.63
CA GLU A 210 -13.51 -7.81 -19.77
C GLU A 210 -13.61 -6.50 -20.53
N GLY A 211 -12.74 -6.31 -21.53
CA GLY A 211 -12.80 -5.14 -22.38
C GLY A 211 -14.23 -4.96 -22.88
N ASN A 212 -14.83 -3.81 -22.62
CA ASN A 212 -15.92 -3.35 -23.46
C ASN A 212 -15.32 -3.28 -24.89
N PRO A 213 -15.95 -3.93 -25.88
CA PRO A 213 -15.40 -4.07 -27.23
C PRO A 213 -15.06 -2.74 -27.90
#